data_AF-A0A0L7K5R9-F1
#
_entry.id   AF-A0A0L7K5R9-F1
#
_cell.length_a   1.000
_cell.length_b   1.000
_cell.length_c   1.000
_cell.angle_alpha   90.00
_cell.angle_beta   90.00
_cell.angle_gamma   90.00
#
_symmetry.space_group_name_H-M   'P 1'
#
loop_
_entity.id
_entity.type
_entity.pdbx_description
1 polymer ?
#
loop_
_entity_poly.entity_id
_entity_poly.type
_entity_poly.pdbx_seq_one_letter_code
_entity_poly.pdbx_strand_id
1 'polypeptide(L)'
;MDVLSVCRCCLAEGLHKDLKLPYVFLNKREIYSDMLLECFNIVEPTKINLTWTPHTDKYKLRDNFINILRFSNVLPFKNKSLLGFICAYCDIAFPDPADLRSHTDQDHKKDRLKIKFKKALSEYSM
;
A
#
# COMPACT_ATOMS: atom_id res chain seq x y z
N MET A 1 -3.60 -20.26 14.17
CA MET A 1 -3.10 -21.44 13.43
C MET A 1 -2.73 -20.95 12.05
N ASP A 2 -1.57 -21.32 11.52
CA ASP A 2 -1.16 -20.88 10.18
C ASP A 2 -1.94 -21.68 9.14
N VAL A 3 -2.42 -21.00 8.10
CA VAL A 3 -3.30 -21.59 7.08
C VAL A 3 -2.51 -21.78 5.80
N LEU A 4 -2.51 -23.00 5.27
CA LEU A 4 -1.95 -23.27 3.95
C LEU A 4 -2.76 -22.49 2.92
N SER A 5 -2.14 -21.48 2.32
CA SER A 5 -2.79 -20.58 1.39
C SER A 5 -1.78 -19.98 0.42
N VAL A 6 -2.29 -19.36 -0.63
CA VAL A 6 -1.48 -18.58 -1.56
C VAL A 6 -1.48 -17.13 -1.10
N CYS A 7 -0.29 -16.55 -0.91
CA CYS A 7 -0.18 -15.16 -0.50
C CYS A 7 -0.76 -14.24 -1.59
N ARG A 8 -1.71 -13.37 -1.23
CA ARG A 8 -2.31 -12.41 -2.19
C ARG A 8 -1.38 -11.29 -2.64
N CYS A 9 -0.22 -11.13 -2.00
CA CYS A 9 0.78 -10.13 -2.36
C CYS A 9 1.87 -10.69 -3.29
N CYS A 10 2.41 -11.87 -2.98
CA CYS A 10 3.55 -12.44 -3.72
C CYS A 10 3.24 -13.75 -4.45
N LEU A 11 2.01 -14.27 -4.36
CA LEU A 11 1.54 -15.52 -4.99
C LEU A 11 2.30 -16.79 -4.57
N ALA A 12 3.15 -16.71 -3.53
CA ALA A 12 3.81 -17.88 -2.97
C ALA A 12 2.82 -18.74 -2.18
N GLU A 13 2.84 -20.05 -2.45
CA GLU A 13 2.16 -21.05 -1.64
C GLU A 13 2.93 -21.28 -0.34
N GLY A 14 2.23 -21.32 0.79
CA GLY A 14 2.87 -21.56 2.08
C GLY A 14 1.91 -21.47 3.26
N LEU A 15 2.47 -21.67 4.45
CA LEU A 15 1.77 -21.44 5.71
C LEU A 15 1.80 -19.95 6.04
N HIS A 16 0.67 -19.29 5.86
CA HIS A 16 0.53 -17.86 6.13
C HIS A 16 -0.33 -17.62 7.37
N LYS A 17 -0.06 -16.52 8.07
CA LYS A 17 -0.93 -16.05 9.15
C LYS A 17 -2.18 -15.41 8.54
N ASP A 18 -3.34 -15.79 9.07
CA ASP A 18 -4.58 -15.13 8.77
C ASP A 18 -4.63 -13.82 9.55
N LEU A 19 -4.96 -12.70 8.91
CA LEU A 19 -4.94 -11.41 9.58
C LEU A 19 -6.06 -11.24 10.61
N LYS A 20 -7.17 -11.99 10.50
CA LYS A 20 -8.36 -11.87 11.36
C LYS A 20 -8.38 -12.84 12.52
N LEU A 21 -7.63 -13.93 12.43
CA LEU A 21 -7.60 -14.88 13.52
C LEU A 21 -6.89 -14.27 14.74
N PRO A 22 -7.37 -14.54 15.96
CA PRO A 22 -6.67 -14.12 17.16
C PRO A 22 -5.42 -14.99 17.38
N TYR A 23 -4.31 -14.33 17.68
CA TYR A 23 -3.04 -14.93 18.08
C TYR A 23 -2.70 -14.53 19.51
N VAL A 24 -1.85 -15.31 20.16
CA VAL A 24 -1.31 -14.97 21.48
C VAL A 24 0.18 -14.72 21.34
N PHE A 25 0.61 -13.52 21.73
CA PHE A 25 2.01 -13.14 21.82
C PHE A 25 2.26 -12.53 23.20
N LEU A 26 3.24 -13.05 23.95
CA LEU A 26 3.55 -12.62 25.32
C LEU A 26 2.30 -12.56 26.24
N ASN A 27 1.45 -13.59 26.20
CA ASN A 27 0.18 -13.68 26.92
C ASN A 27 -0.85 -12.58 26.58
N LYS A 28 -0.63 -11.80 25.53
CA LYS A 28 -1.59 -10.83 25.01
C LYS A 28 -2.26 -11.39 23.76
N ARG A 29 -3.57 -11.21 23.67
CA ARG A 29 -4.34 -11.51 22.45
C ARG A 29 -4.08 -10.39 21.45
N GLU A 30 -3.66 -10.76 20.26
CA GLU A 30 -3.40 -9.85 19.13
C GLU A 30 -4.20 -10.32 17.91
N ILE A 31 -4.78 -9.37 17.17
CA ILE A 31 -5.42 -9.60 15.88
C ILE A 31 -4.73 -8.66 14.89
N TYR A 32 -4.01 -9.20 13.91
CA TYR A 32 -3.17 -8.38 13.04
C TYR A 32 -3.98 -7.42 12.16
N SER A 33 -5.20 -7.76 11.77
CA SER A 33 -6.10 -6.81 11.08
C SER A 33 -6.43 -5.61 11.96
N ASP A 34 -6.64 -5.83 13.26
CA ASP A 34 -6.95 -4.76 14.21
C ASP A 34 -5.70 -3.91 14.45
N MET A 35 -4.52 -4.53 14.58
CA MET A 35 -3.25 -3.80 14.65
C MET A 35 -2.99 -2.96 13.39
N LEU A 36 -3.29 -3.49 12.20
CA LEU A 36 -3.17 -2.77 10.94
C LEU A 36 -4.16 -1.59 10.85
N LEU A 37 -5.36 -1.76 11.39
CA LEU A 37 -6.36 -0.70 11.49
C LEU A 37 -5.95 0.37 12.51
N GLU A 38 -5.60 -0.02 13.73
CA GLU A 38 -5.23 0.89 14.82
C GLU A 38 -3.95 1.67 14.52
N CYS A 39 -2.94 1.02 13.96
CA CYS A 39 -1.64 1.65 13.69
C CYS A 39 -1.58 2.37 12.35
N PHE A 40 -2.27 1.87 11.32
CA PHE A 40 -2.09 2.33 9.93
C PHE A 40 -3.39 2.71 9.22
N ASN A 41 -4.54 2.60 9.89
CA ASN A 41 -5.87 2.79 9.29
C ASN A 41 -6.10 1.96 8.02
N ILE A 42 -5.48 0.78 7.94
CA ILE A 42 -5.64 -0.15 6.82
C ILE A 42 -6.88 -0.99 7.11
N VAL A 43 -7.98 -0.63 6.47
CA VAL A 43 -9.23 -1.38 6.50
C VAL A 43 -9.19 -2.49 5.45
N GLU A 44 -9.49 -3.72 5.86
CA GLU A 44 -9.76 -4.78 4.91
C GLU A 44 -10.99 -4.44 4.04
N PRO A 45 -11.00 -4.84 2.76
CA PRO A 45 -12.11 -4.57 1.84
C PRO A 45 -13.42 -5.29 2.22
N THR A 46 -13.51 -6.00 3.34
CA THR A 46 -14.67 -6.84 3.69
C THR A 46 -15.93 -6.09 4.13
N LYS A 47 -15.91 -4.74 4.18
CA LYS A 47 -17.12 -3.90 4.20
C LYS A 47 -17.20 -2.93 3.02
N ILE A 48 -16.49 -3.22 1.93
CA ILE A 48 -16.88 -2.68 0.64
C ILE A 48 -17.96 -3.64 0.15
N ASN A 49 -19.23 -3.28 0.32
CA ASN A 49 -20.21 -3.73 -0.66
C ASN A 49 -19.67 -3.23 -1.99
N LEU A 50 -18.97 -4.11 -2.72
CA LEU A 50 -18.68 -3.92 -4.13
C LEU A 50 -20.01 -4.10 -4.87
N THR A 51 -21.02 -3.30 -4.53
CA THR A 51 -21.82 -2.71 -5.59
C THR A 51 -20.81 -1.89 -6.36
N TRP A 52 -20.25 -2.48 -7.40
CA TRP A 52 -19.58 -1.76 -8.48
C TRP A 52 -20.57 -0.67 -8.92
N THR A 53 -20.51 0.48 -8.26
CA THR A 53 -21.18 1.69 -8.70
C THR A 53 -20.11 2.37 -9.54
N PRO A 54 -20.25 2.42 -10.87
CA PRO A 54 -19.18 2.83 -11.79
C PRO A 54 -18.63 4.26 -11.60
N HIS A 55 -19.07 4.98 -10.55
CA HIS A 55 -18.86 6.41 -10.40
C HIS A 55 -18.33 6.90 -9.03
N THR A 56 -18.14 6.07 -8.00
CA THR A 56 -17.77 6.59 -6.65
C THR A 56 -16.40 6.17 -6.08
N ASP A 57 -15.68 5.22 -6.70
CA ASP A 57 -14.46 4.64 -6.11
C ASP A 57 -13.16 5.46 -6.23
N LYS A 58 -13.09 6.42 -7.16
CA LYS A 58 -11.85 7.17 -7.42
C LYS A 58 -11.42 8.06 -6.26
N TYR A 59 -12.39 8.67 -5.58
CA TYR A 59 -12.12 9.54 -4.42
C TYR A 59 -11.70 8.72 -3.21
N LYS A 60 -12.37 7.58 -2.96
CA LYS A 60 -12.01 6.66 -1.88
C LYS A 60 -10.61 6.06 -2.05
N LEU A 61 -10.24 5.66 -3.26
CA LEU A 61 -8.89 5.16 -3.54
C LEU A 61 -7.83 6.23 -3.32
N ARG A 62 -8.10 7.46 -3.77
CA ARG A 62 -7.21 8.61 -3.55
C ARG A 62 -7.06 8.90 -2.06
N ASP A 63 -8.17 8.93 -1.30
CA ASP A 63 -8.16 9.24 0.13
C ASP A 63 -7.42 8.15 0.92
N ASN A 64 -7.64 6.87 0.58
CA ASN A 64 -6.90 5.76 1.18
C ASN A 64 -5.39 5.89 0.92
N PHE A 65 -5.00 6.18 -0.32
CA PHE A 65 -3.60 6.36 -0.66
C PHE A 65 -2.97 7.57 0.04
N ILE A 66 -3.68 8.70 0.10
CA ILE A 66 -3.24 9.89 0.83
C ILE A 66 -3.11 9.59 2.32
N ASN A 67 -4.02 8.83 2.92
CA ASN A 67 -3.94 8.40 4.31
C ASN A 67 -2.71 7.52 4.57
N ILE A 68 -2.43 6.56 3.69
CA ILE A 68 -1.21 5.74 3.79
C ILE A 68 0.02 6.63 3.74
N LEU A 69 0.11 7.57 2.79
CA LEU A 69 1.27 8.47 2.69
C LEU A 69 1.39 9.41 3.90
N ARG A 70 0.27 9.85 4.46
CA ARG A 70 0.20 10.80 5.57
C ARG A 70 0.58 10.14 6.91
N PHE A 71 0.15 8.90 7.13
CA PHE A 71 0.22 8.25 8.44
C PHE A 71 1.21 7.08 8.49
N SER A 72 1.92 6.78 7.39
CA SER A 72 2.97 5.75 7.38
C SER A 72 4.30 6.27 6.83
N ASN A 73 5.34 5.46 6.98
CA ASN A 73 6.69 5.67 6.42
C ASN A 73 6.85 5.12 4.99
N VAL A 74 5.75 4.80 4.31
CA VAL A 74 5.75 4.29 2.93
C VAL A 74 6.46 5.28 2.00
N LEU A 75 7.19 4.72 1.04
CA LEU A 75 7.96 5.43 0.02
C LEU A 75 7.34 5.15 -1.36
N PRO A 76 6.62 6.11 -1.95
CA PRO A 76 6.00 5.91 -3.26
C PRO A 76 7.02 6.01 -4.39
N PHE A 77 6.81 5.22 -5.46
CA PHE A 77 7.58 5.26 -6.71
C PHE A 77 6.64 5.12 -7.92
N LYS A 78 7.03 5.66 -9.09
CA LYS A 78 6.23 5.59 -10.33
C LYS A 78 6.26 4.20 -10.97
N ASN A 79 7.47 3.68 -11.17
CA ASN A 79 7.72 2.36 -11.76
C ASN A 79 9.12 1.86 -11.39
N LYS A 80 9.39 0.57 -11.61
CA LYS A 80 10.73 -0.02 -11.54
C LYS A 80 11.23 -0.31 -12.95
N SER A 81 12.35 0.29 -13.31
CA SER A 81 13.04 0.09 -14.59
C SER A 81 14.33 -0.70 -14.40
N LEU A 82 15.05 -0.95 -15.50
CA LEU A 82 16.41 -1.50 -15.45
C LEU A 82 17.40 -0.61 -14.66
N LEU A 83 17.12 0.71 -14.59
CA LEU A 83 17.94 1.68 -13.85
C LEU A 83 17.54 1.81 -12.37
N GLY A 84 16.47 1.11 -11.94
CA GLY A 84 15.96 1.14 -10.57
C GLY A 84 14.57 1.76 -10.42
N PHE A 85 14.25 2.20 -9.21
CA PHE A 85 12.98 2.77 -8.80
C PHE A 85 12.88 4.23 -9.20
N ILE A 86 11.90 4.57 -10.04
CA ILE A 86 11.65 5.94 -10.48
C ILE A 86 10.87 6.66 -9.40
N CYS A 87 11.37 7.81 -8.95
CA CYS A 87 10.73 8.63 -7.93
C CYS A 87 9.26 8.95 -8.26
N ALA A 88 8.40 8.98 -7.23
CA ALA A 88 6.99 9.33 -7.41
C ALA A 88 6.76 10.79 -7.85
N TYR A 89 7.67 11.69 -7.51
CA TYR A 89 7.50 13.14 -7.63
C TYR A 89 8.30 13.74 -8.79
N CYS A 90 9.43 13.12 -9.17
CA CYS A 90 10.28 13.49 -10.30
C CYS A 90 10.56 12.27 -11.20
N ASP A 91 11.38 12.40 -12.23
CA ASP A 91 11.67 11.29 -13.17
C ASP A 91 13.07 10.67 -12.96
N ILE A 92 13.66 10.88 -11.79
CA ILE A 92 14.96 10.31 -11.41
C ILE A 92 14.78 8.86 -10.94
N ALA A 93 15.64 7.96 -11.41
CA ALA A 93 15.68 6.55 -11.02
C ALA A 93 16.80 6.28 -10.01
N PHE A 94 16.51 5.43 -9.03
CA PHE A 94 17.43 5.03 -7.98
C PHE A 94 17.53 3.50 -7.90
N PRO A 95 18.73 2.90 -8.03
CA PRO A 95 18.89 1.46 -7.90
C PRO A 95 18.49 0.93 -6.51
N ASP A 96 18.84 1.68 -5.46
CA ASP A 96 18.57 1.33 -4.07
C ASP A 96 17.38 2.14 -3.49
N PRO A 97 16.44 1.49 -2.80
CA PRO A 97 15.32 2.17 -2.17
C PRO A 97 15.73 3.12 -1.01
N ALA A 98 16.88 2.92 -0.37
CA ALA A 98 17.42 3.83 0.63
C ALA A 98 17.82 5.17 -0.01
N ASP A 99 18.46 5.14 -1.17
CA ASP A 99 18.82 6.35 -1.92
C ASP A 99 17.56 7.11 -2.36
N LEU A 100 16.55 6.39 -2.85
CA LEU A 100 15.24 6.97 -3.17
C LEU A 100 14.58 7.62 -1.94
N ARG A 101 14.73 7.01 -0.77
CA ARG A 101 14.19 7.54 0.49
C ARG A 101 14.89 8.84 0.87
N SER A 102 16.22 8.85 0.86
CA SER A 102 17.02 10.04 1.14
C SER A 102 16.69 11.18 0.17
N HIS A 103 16.58 10.88 -1.13
CA HIS A 103 16.12 11.84 -2.14
C HIS A 103 14.72 12.37 -1.83
N THR A 104 13.75 11.50 -1.54
CA THR A 104 12.37 11.92 -1.25
C THR A 104 12.29 12.80 0.00
N ASP A 105 13.08 12.51 1.03
CA ASP A 105 13.11 13.27 2.28
C ASP A 105 13.83 14.63 2.16
N GLN A 106 14.79 14.75 1.25
CA GLN A 106 15.53 15.99 0.99
C GLN A 106 14.77 16.90 0.01
N ASP A 107 14.32 16.33 -1.11
CA ASP A 107 13.84 17.10 -2.26
C ASP A 107 12.31 17.19 -2.34
N HIS A 108 11.59 16.23 -1.74
CA HIS A 108 10.13 16.09 -1.92
C HIS A 108 9.33 16.00 -0.61
N LYS A 109 9.94 16.31 0.54
CA LYS A 109 9.28 16.26 1.85
C LYS A 109 8.00 17.09 1.92
N LYS A 110 8.03 18.28 1.30
CA LYS A 110 6.87 19.21 1.24
C LYS A 110 5.82 18.79 0.21
N ASP A 111 6.17 17.89 -0.71
CA ASP A 111 5.32 17.43 -1.80
C ASP A 111 4.78 16.03 -1.55
N ARG A 112 5.04 15.44 -0.38
CA ARG A 112 4.64 14.08 0.01
C ARG A 112 3.16 13.77 -0.25
N LEU A 113 2.26 14.75 -0.11
CA LEU A 113 0.82 14.60 -0.36
C LEU A 113 0.35 15.11 -1.73
N LYS A 114 1.27 15.65 -2.54
CA LYS A 114 0.99 16.29 -3.85
C LYS A 114 1.30 15.36 -5.02
N ILE A 115 1.11 14.06 -4.86
CA ILE A 115 1.33 13.10 -5.95
C ILE A 115 0.28 13.31 -7.03
N LYS A 116 0.76 13.52 -8.26
CA LYS A 116 -0.09 13.59 -9.45
C LYS A 116 -0.40 12.17 -9.91
N PHE A 117 -1.61 11.71 -9.65
CA PHE A 117 -2.10 10.47 -10.22
C PHE A 117 -2.30 10.67 -11.73
N LYS A 118 -1.42 10.10 -12.55
CA LYS A 118 -1.72 9.91 -13.98
C LYS A 118 -2.93 8.97 -14.07
N LYS A 119 -3.78 9.19 -15.06
CA LYS A 119 -5.09 8.54 -15.30
C LYS A 119 -4.93 7.04 -15.60
N ALA A 120 -4.47 6.25 -14.64
CA ALA A 120 -4.28 4.81 -14.76
C ALA A 120 -5.60 4.07 -14.51
N LEU A 121 -6.59 4.27 -15.37
CA LEU A 121 -7.83 3.46 -15.42
C LEU A 121 -8.48 3.45 -16.83
N SER A 122 -7.76 3.81 -17.89
CA SER A 122 -8.27 3.73 -19.28
C SER A 122 -7.81 2.50 -20.07
N GLU A 123 -7.08 1.57 -19.46
CA GLU A 123 -6.50 0.43 -20.18
C GLU A 123 -7.07 -0.94 -19.80
N TYR A 124 -8.07 -1.00 -18.91
CA TYR A 124 -8.85 -2.23 -18.72
C TYR A 124 -10.19 -2.12 -19.46
N SER A 125 -10.09 -2.09 -20.78
CA SER A 125 -11.21 -2.24 -21.72
C SER A 125 -10.69 -2.99 -22.94
N MET A 126 -10.52 -4.29 -22.78
CA MET A 126 -10.63 -5.31 -23.83
C MET A 126 -11.05 -6.62 -23.16
#